data_AF-A0A7C1GJ71-F1
#
_entry.id   AF-A0A7C1GJ71-F1
#
_cell.length_a   1.000
_cell.length_b   1.000
_cell.length_c   1.000
_cell.angle_alpha   90.00
_cell.angle_beta   90.00
_cell.angle_gamma   90.00
#
_symmetry.space_group_name_H-M   'P 1'
#
loop_
_entity.id
_entity.type
_entity.pdbx_description
1 polymer ?
#
loop_
_entity_poly.entity_id
_entity_poly.type
_entity_poly.pdbx_seq_one_letter_code
_entity_poly.pdbx_strand_id
1 'polypeptide(L)'
;MQSSLAERFLEELEANKNLKIRLADIIASDPEVRLYIQNSILPDVARKEDIKEIRNEMAQLRVEISQLRTDIAQLRKEMYSNSKWTIGIILIIWGATVIPILLKLVGAI
;
A
#
# COMPACT_ATOMS: atom_id res chain seq x y z
N MET A 1 54.80 -11.02 -15.10
CA MET A 1 53.59 -11.57 -14.44
C MET A 1 52.93 -12.49 -15.44
N GLN A 2 53.04 -13.81 -15.26
CA GLN A 2 52.27 -14.75 -16.07
C GLN A 2 50.84 -14.71 -15.50
N SER A 3 49.87 -14.29 -16.30
CA SER A 3 48.45 -14.43 -15.95
C SER A 3 48.18 -15.89 -15.61
N SER A 4 47.50 -16.11 -14.48
CA SER A 4 47.21 -17.47 -14.05
C SER A 4 46.34 -18.15 -15.11
N LEU A 5 46.38 -19.48 -15.20
CA LEU A 5 45.54 -20.24 -16.14
C LEU A 5 44.05 -19.84 -16.02
N ALA A 6 43.60 -19.55 -14.80
CA ALA A 6 42.25 -19.08 -14.52
C ALA A 6 41.97 -17.72 -15.17
N GLU A 7 42.90 -16.78 -15.09
CA GLU A 7 42.77 -15.45 -15.69
C GLU A 7 42.67 -15.51 -17.21
N ARG A 8 43.53 -16.32 -17.86
CA ARG A 8 43.48 -16.52 -19.32
C ARG A 8 42.18 -17.17 -19.77
N PHE A 9 41.71 -18.16 -19.01
CA PHE A 9 40.42 -18.81 -19.26
C PHE A 9 39.26 -17.82 -19.13
N LEU A 10 39.30 -16.93 -18.14
CA LEU A 10 38.30 -15.86 -17.97
C LEU A 10 38.36 -14.86 -19.12
N GLU A 11 39.55 -14.41 -19.53
CA GLU A 11 39.75 -13.53 -20.69
C GLU A 11 39.16 -14.14 -21.97
N GLU A 12 39.40 -15.43 -22.22
CA GLU A 12 38.84 -16.14 -23.39
C GLU A 12 37.31 -16.29 -23.31
N LEU A 13 36.76 -16.57 -22.13
CA LEU A 13 35.32 -16.63 -21.90
C LEU A 13 34.64 -15.27 -22.06
N GLU A 14 35.30 -14.19 -21.64
CA GLU A 14 34.81 -12.83 -21.77
C GLU A 14 34.83 -12.37 -23.23
N ALA A 15 35.91 -12.67 -23.95
CA ALA A 15 36.08 -12.32 -25.35
C ALA A 15 35.17 -13.14 -26.29
N ASN A 16 34.76 -14.36 -25.91
CA ASN A 16 34.02 -15.26 -26.79
C ASN A 16 32.61 -15.59 -26.27
N LYS A 17 31.59 -14.97 -26.90
CA LYS A 17 30.17 -15.21 -26.60
C LYS A 17 29.75 -16.68 -26.75
N ASN A 18 30.28 -17.42 -27.72
CA ASN A 18 29.90 -18.82 -27.93
C ASN A 18 30.43 -19.73 -26.80
N LEU A 19 31.63 -19.47 -26.29
CA LEU A 19 32.17 -20.19 -25.14
C LEU A 19 31.35 -19.91 -23.88
N LYS A 20 30.96 -18.65 -23.67
CA LYS A 20 30.07 -18.26 -22.57
C LYS A 20 28.73 -18.99 -22.61
N ILE A 21 28.10 -19.06 -23.79
CA ILE A 21 26.85 -19.80 -23.98
C ILE A 21 27.06 -21.29 -23.72
N ARG A 22 28.15 -21.88 -24.22
CA ARG A 22 28.43 -23.31 -24.03
C ARG A 22 28.72 -23.65 -22.57
N LEU A 23 29.42 -22.79 -21.84
CA LEU A 23 29.62 -22.95 -20.41
C LEU A 23 28.30 -22.81 -19.64
N ALA A 24 27.45 -21.83 -20.00
CA ALA A 24 26.13 -21.68 -19.41
C ALA A 24 25.24 -22.91 -19.67
N ASP A 25 25.32 -23.48 -20.86
CA ASP A 25 24.59 -24.69 -21.25
C ASP A 25 25.05 -25.92 -20.44
N ILE A 26 26.37 -26.07 -20.21
CA ILE A 26 26.91 -27.11 -19.34
C ILE A 26 26.43 -26.94 -17.89
N ILE A 27 26.55 -25.71 -17.34
CA ILE A 27 26.09 -25.37 -15.99
C ILE A 27 24.58 -25.61 -15.83
N ALA A 28 23.79 -25.30 -16.86
CA ALA A 28 22.34 -25.49 -16.84
C ALA A 28 21.95 -26.96 -17.02
N SER A 29 22.72 -27.75 -17.78
CA SER A 29 22.45 -29.17 -18.04
C SER A 29 22.77 -30.04 -16.84
N ASP A 30 23.82 -29.70 -16.08
CA ASP A 30 24.21 -30.41 -14.87
C ASP A 30 23.15 -30.25 -13.76
N PRO A 31 22.48 -31.35 -13.33
CA PRO A 31 21.45 -31.28 -12.29
C PRO A 31 21.97 -30.82 -10.92
N GLU A 32 23.19 -31.20 -10.54
CA GLU A 32 23.76 -30.89 -9.23
C GLU A 32 24.13 -29.41 -9.14
N VAL A 33 24.80 -28.88 -10.16
CA VAL A 33 25.18 -27.46 -10.23
C VAL A 33 23.92 -26.59 -10.29
N ARG A 34 22.92 -26.98 -11.08
CA ARG A 34 21.64 -26.28 -11.16
C ARG A 34 20.91 -26.23 -9.81
N LEU A 35 20.85 -27.34 -9.08
CA LEU A 35 20.21 -27.41 -7.77
C LEU A 35 20.98 -26.59 -6.72
N TYR A 36 22.31 -26.64 -6.75
CA TYR A 36 23.15 -25.83 -5.87
C TYR A 36 22.90 -24.33 -6.08
N ILE A 37 22.91 -23.87 -7.34
CA ILE A 37 22.62 -22.47 -7.69
C ILE A 37 21.19 -22.09 -7.30
N GLN A 38 20.21 -22.97 -7.55
CA GLN A 38 18.83 -22.70 -7.16
C GLN A 38 18.68 -22.53 -5.64
N ASN A 39 19.29 -23.41 -4.85
CA ASN A 39 19.21 -23.36 -3.40
C ASN A 39 19.99 -22.18 -2.80
N SER A 40 21.09 -21.75 -3.44
CA SER A 40 21.85 -20.59 -2.97
C SER A 40 21.12 -19.27 -3.21
N ILE A 41 20.32 -19.15 -4.29
CA ILE A 41 19.53 -17.93 -4.58
C ILE A 41 18.13 -17.94 -3.96
N LEU A 42 17.58 -19.10 -3.61
CA LEU A 42 16.21 -19.24 -3.11
C LEU A 42 15.89 -18.38 -1.86
N PRO A 43 16.83 -18.11 -0.93
CA PRO A 43 16.60 -17.20 0.19
C PRO A 43 16.46 -15.73 -0.21
N ASP A 44 17.10 -15.33 -1.31
CA ASP A 44 17.16 -13.93 -1.76
C ASP A 44 16.02 -13.56 -2.72
N VAL A 45 15.21 -14.55 -3.13
CA VAL A 45 14.12 -14.38 -4.10
C VAL A 45 12.78 -14.56 -3.40
N ALA A 46 11.89 -13.57 -3.57
CA ALA A 46 10.51 -13.66 -3.10
C ALA A 46 9.79 -14.85 -3.76
N ARG A 47 9.17 -15.70 -2.94
CA ARG A 47 8.45 -16.89 -3.38
C ARG A 47 7.04 -16.52 -3.82
N LYS A 48 6.40 -17.44 -4.56
CA LYS A 48 5.01 -17.26 -5.01
C LYS A 48 4.07 -17.12 -3.81
N GLU A 49 4.34 -17.84 -2.74
CA GLU A 49 3.59 -17.81 -1.49
C GLU A 49 3.67 -16.44 -0.83
N ASP A 50 4.87 -15.87 -0.71
CA ASP A 50 5.09 -14.52 -0.15
C ASP A 50 4.30 -13.47 -0.95
N ILE A 51 4.34 -13.55 -2.29
CA ILE A 51 3.57 -12.64 -3.16
C ILE A 51 2.06 -12.83 -2.99
N LYS A 52 1.61 -14.07 -2.78
CA LYS A 52 0.19 -14.39 -2.57
C LYS A 52 -0.29 -13.85 -1.22
N GLU A 53 0.53 -13.96 -0.17
CA GLU A 53 0.26 -13.40 1.15
C GLU A 53 0.12 -11.88 1.08
N ILE A 54 1.10 -11.19 0.49
CA ILE A 54 1.05 -9.74 0.27
C ILE A 54 -0.22 -9.33 -0.50
N ARG A 55 -0.61 -10.09 -1.54
CA ARG A 55 -1.84 -9.81 -2.29
C ARG A 55 -3.09 -9.95 -1.42
N ASN A 56 -3.14 -10.95 -0.54
CA ASN A 56 -4.27 -11.15 0.37
C ASN A 56 -4.34 -10.02 1.40
N GLU A 57 -3.21 -9.66 2.01
CA GLU A 57 -3.13 -8.52 2.94
C GLU A 57 -3.56 -7.22 2.26
N MET A 58 -3.09 -6.96 1.04
CA MET A 58 -3.53 -5.81 0.25
C MET A 58 -5.04 -5.82 -0.04
N ALA A 59 -5.64 -6.99 -0.26
CA ALA A 59 -7.08 -7.10 -0.47
C ALA A 59 -7.86 -6.78 0.81
N GLN A 60 -7.38 -7.26 1.96
CA GLN A 60 -7.96 -6.95 3.28
C GLN A 60 -7.87 -5.45 3.58
N LEU A 61 -6.69 -4.84 3.42
CA LEU A 61 -6.50 -3.40 3.61
C LEU A 61 -7.43 -2.55 2.73
N ARG A 62 -7.70 -2.97 1.49
CA ARG A 62 -8.66 -2.27 0.61
C ARG A 62 -10.09 -2.33 1.16
N VAL A 63 -10.49 -3.46 1.73
CA VAL A 63 -11.80 -3.62 2.37
C VAL A 63 -11.90 -2.70 3.59
N GLU A 64 -10.89 -2.73 4.47
CA GLU A 64 -10.84 -1.89 5.68
C GLU A 64 -10.88 -0.39 5.33
N ILE A 65 -10.10 0.05 4.35
CA ILE A 65 -10.13 1.45 3.87
C ILE A 65 -11.53 1.83 3.35
N SER A 66 -12.23 0.91 2.70
CA SER A 66 -13.57 1.18 2.17
C SER A 66 -14.62 1.27 3.27
N GLN A 67 -14.49 0.45 4.31
CA GLN A 67 -15.32 0.54 5.53
C GLN A 67 -15.06 1.86 6.25
N LEU A 68 -13.79 2.22 6.51
CA LEU A 68 -13.44 3.48 7.15
C LEU A 68 -13.98 4.70 6.40
N ARG A 69 -13.95 4.69 5.06
CA ARG A 69 -14.57 5.76 4.25
C ARG A 69 -16.07 5.86 4.48
N THR A 70 -16.75 4.72 4.60
CA THR A 70 -18.19 4.66 4.87
C THR A 70 -18.51 5.20 6.26
N ASP A 71 -17.75 4.77 7.27
CA ASP A 71 -17.92 5.23 8.66
C ASP A 71 -17.70 6.73 8.78
N ILE A 72 -16.66 7.27 8.13
CA ILE A 72 -16.40 8.72 8.07
C ILE A 72 -17.57 9.46 7.41
N ALA A 73 -18.14 8.91 6.34
CA ALA A 73 -19.29 9.53 5.66
C ALA A 73 -20.53 9.55 6.56
N GLN A 74 -20.78 8.47 7.29
CA GLN A 74 -21.88 8.38 8.27
C GLN A 74 -21.70 9.38 9.41
N LEU A 75 -20.51 9.42 10.03
CA LEU A 75 -20.18 10.37 11.09
C LEU A 75 -20.38 11.82 10.63
N ARG A 76 -19.95 12.18 9.41
CA ARG A 76 -20.18 13.51 8.86
C ARG A 76 -21.67 13.84 8.75
N LYS A 77 -22.49 12.87 8.32
CA LYS A 77 -23.95 13.05 8.20
C LYS A 77 -24.60 13.23 9.57
N GLU A 78 -24.21 12.43 10.55
CA GLU A 78 -24.71 12.52 11.93
C GLU A 78 -24.34 13.86 12.57
N MET A 79 -23.08 14.29 12.44
CA MET A 79 -22.62 15.60 12.94
C MET A 79 -23.42 16.74 12.31
N TYR A 80 -23.64 16.69 10.99
CA TYR A 80 -24.40 17.72 10.28
C TYR A 80 -25.88 17.74 10.71
N SER A 81 -26.49 16.56 10.88
CA SER A 81 -27.87 16.43 11.35
C SER A 81 -28.03 16.97 12.77
N ASN A 82 -27.14 16.57 13.69
CA ASN A 82 -27.16 17.03 15.07
C ASN A 82 -26.96 18.54 15.16
N SER A 83 -26.01 19.09 14.39
CA SER A 83 -25.77 20.54 14.34
C SER A 83 -26.98 21.31 13.83
N LYS A 84 -27.66 20.80 12.79
CA LYS A 84 -28.90 21.41 12.29
C LYS A 84 -30.00 21.43 13.33
N TRP A 85 -30.20 20.31 14.03
CA TRP A 85 -31.24 20.19 15.04
C TRP A 85 -30.96 21.10 16.24
N THR A 86 -29.72 21.16 16.73
CA THR A 86 -29.33 22.04 17.85
C THR A 86 -29.48 23.51 17.48
N ILE A 87 -29.04 23.94 16.28
CA ILE A 87 -29.25 25.32 15.80
C ILE A 87 -30.75 25.64 15.74
N GLY A 88 -31.57 24.72 15.22
CA GLY A 88 -33.02 24.90 15.16
C GLY A 88 -33.64 25.14 16.54
N ILE A 89 -33.27 24.34 17.54
CA ILE A 89 -33.75 24.51 18.93
C ILE A 89 -33.33 25.86 19.50
N ILE A 90 -32.06 26.24 19.32
CA ILE A 90 -31.55 27.54 19.78
C ILE A 90 -32.40 28.66 19.17
N LEU A 91 -32.61 28.65 17.85
CA LEU A 91 -33.43 29.68 17.19
C LEU A 91 -34.86 29.75 17.72
N ILE A 92 -35.50 28.62 18.02
CA ILE A 92 -36.85 28.58 18.60
C ILE A 92 -36.86 29.23 19.99
N ILE A 93 -35.91 28.87 20.86
CA ILE A 93 -35.82 29.41 22.22
C ILE A 93 -35.57 30.93 22.17
N TRP A 94 -34.64 31.38 21.34
CA TRP A 94 -34.35 32.81 21.17
C TRP A 94 -35.54 33.57 20.56
N GLY A 95 -36.23 32.97 19.59
CA GLY A 95 -37.44 33.54 19.00
C GLY A 95 -38.58 33.70 20.00
N ALA A 96 -38.75 32.73 20.90
CA ALA A 96 -39.81 32.75 21.91
C ALA A 96 -39.49 33.66 23.11
N THR A 97 -38.21 33.84 23.46
CA THR A 97 -37.83 34.56 24.68
C THR A 97 -37.23 35.94 24.41
N VAL A 98 -36.33 36.06 23.43
CA VAL A 98 -35.55 37.29 23.22
C VAL A 98 -36.28 38.27 22.30
N ILE A 99 -36.93 37.81 21.23
CA ILE A 99 -37.70 38.69 20.34
C ILE A 99 -38.79 39.47 21.10
N PRO A 100 -39.62 38.85 21.97
CA PRO A 100 -40.65 39.58 22.71
C PRO A 100 -40.07 40.62 23.67
N ILE A 101 -38.94 40.32 24.32
CA ILE A 101 -38.25 41.25 25.23
C ILE A 101 -37.73 42.46 24.45
N LEU A 102 -37.13 42.24 23.28
CA LEU A 102 -36.65 43.31 22.40
C LEU A 102 -37.80 44.19 21.88
N LEU A 103 -38.93 43.60 21.50
CA LEU A 103 -40.12 44.35 21.05
C LEU A 103 -40.67 45.28 22.15
N LYS A 104 -40.72 44.78 23.40
CA LYS A 104 -41.10 45.58 24.57
C LYS A 104 -40.12 46.73 24.85
N LEU A 105 -38.81 46.48 24.68
CA LEU A 105 -37.77 47.51 24.93
C LEU A 105 -37.79 48.65 23.92
N VAL A 106 -38.12 48.37 22.66
CA VAL A 106 -38.17 49.38 21.58
C VAL A 106 -39.53 50.11 21.54
N GLY A 107 -40.49 49.72 22.38
CA GLY A 107 -41.83 50.33 22.44
C GLY A 107 -42.70 49.97 21.24
N ALA A 108 -42.39 48.87 20.54
CA ALA A 108 -43.19 48.35 19.43
C ALA A 108 -44.46 47.61 19.91
N ILE A 109 -44.46 47.17 21.17
CA ILE A 109 -45.58 46.54 21.89
C ILE A 109 -45.54 47.04 23.34
#